data_AF-A0A7Y0CHV4-F1
#
_entry.id   AF-A0A7Y0CHV4-F1
#
_cell.length_a   1.000
_cell.length_b   1.000
_cell.length_c   1.000
_cell.angle_alpha   90.00
_cell.angle_beta   90.00
_cell.angle_gamma   90.00
#
_symmetry.space_group_name_H-M   'P 1'
#
loop_
_entity.id
_entity.type
_entity.pdbx_description
1 polymer ?
#
loop_
_entity_poly.entity_id
_entity_poly.type
_entity_poly.pdbx_seq_one_letter_code
_entity_poly.pdbx_strand_id
1 'polypeptide(L)'
;MPLAILVASTPASAGAASATSTAAAASTGDVVVTNTETVQARLDATGKQQEARVYEQLTFTGKGKAHVSDPVSTKGLRNLDGFGGFTVADGALTTDVTVDGEQRLRTVSDLDHELPLGLSVVYTLDGKVVSPGSVLGRSGTLEVHYTVTNKTTRQDTVTYDDGTGKQVSTKAETVVPMIGQLVTTLPSTFTAVTSGEASIAGDGRGGTIMTFQMTLFPPIGSATAEFGYTAQITHGVVPPATMTALPVSPLTSTSFKGGSASYASGAQAGVDLTSGAITIDASVLKLRDGAATLLGGLVQLRDGAGKLSTGLNHEAAPGAAQLAAGLTTAHSGAARLAGGASTLAGGLVRLRDGATQLSTGLST
;
A
#
# COMPACT_ATOMS: atom_id res chain seq x y z
N MET A 1 -2.18 32.56 -2.81
CA MET A 1 -1.12 31.52 -2.75
C MET A 1 -1.71 30.32 -2.01
N PRO A 2 -1.39 29.07 -2.38
CA PRO A 2 -1.93 27.93 -1.66
C PRO A 2 -1.26 27.83 -0.28
N LEU A 3 -2.05 27.54 0.76
CA LEU A 3 -1.53 27.29 2.10
C LEU A 3 -0.46 26.18 2.05
N ALA A 4 0.75 26.48 2.51
CA ALA A 4 1.87 25.56 2.45
C ALA A 4 2.49 25.33 3.83
N ILE A 5 2.64 24.05 4.21
CA ILE A 5 3.63 23.69 5.23
C ILE A 5 4.94 23.46 4.49
N LEU A 6 5.85 24.43 4.56
CA LEU A 6 7.23 24.22 4.13
C LEU A 6 8.03 23.67 5.31
N VAL A 7 8.68 22.52 5.15
CA VAL A 7 9.79 22.09 6.01
C VAL A 7 11.04 22.07 5.14
N ALA A 8 11.86 23.11 5.25
CA ALA A 8 13.14 23.19 4.56
C ALA A 8 14.25 22.71 5.50
N SER A 9 14.82 21.55 5.19
CA SER A 9 16.17 21.15 5.60
C SER A 9 17.01 20.99 4.33
N THR A 10 18.28 21.35 4.38
CA THR A 10 19.25 21.46 3.26
C THR A 10 19.00 20.54 2.04
N PRO A 11 19.15 21.06 0.79
CA PRO A 11 18.74 20.34 -0.41
C PRO A 11 19.79 19.30 -0.85
N ALA A 12 19.33 18.12 -1.24
CA ALA A 12 20.03 17.29 -2.21
C ALA A 12 19.05 16.86 -3.32
N SER A 13 19.39 17.27 -4.54
CA SER A 13 18.82 16.93 -5.85
C SER A 13 17.49 17.60 -6.27
N ALA A 14 17.62 18.39 -7.34
CA ALA A 14 16.55 19.08 -8.04
C ALA A 14 15.69 18.12 -8.86
N GLY A 15 14.37 18.25 -8.74
CA GLY A 15 13.39 17.70 -9.67
C GLY A 15 12.33 18.77 -9.93
N ALA A 16 12.15 19.14 -11.19
CA ALA A 16 11.23 20.19 -11.61
C ALA A 16 9.79 19.85 -11.19
N ALA A 17 9.23 20.67 -10.30
CA ALA A 17 7.81 20.67 -9.96
C ALA A 17 7.24 22.08 -10.17
N SER A 18 6.05 22.09 -10.75
CA SER A 18 5.21 23.22 -11.14
C SER A 18 5.26 24.39 -10.17
N ALA A 19 5.37 25.62 -10.70
CA ALA A 19 5.40 26.86 -9.95
C ALA A 19 4.12 27.07 -9.11
N THR A 20 4.14 26.56 -7.87
CA THR A 20 3.39 27.13 -6.75
C THR A 20 4.38 27.99 -5.96
N SER A 21 4.00 29.23 -5.69
CA SER A 21 4.78 30.19 -4.92
C SER A 21 4.80 29.79 -3.44
N THR A 22 5.65 28.82 -3.11
CA THR A 22 5.94 28.37 -1.75
C THR A 22 7.08 29.18 -1.17
N ALA A 23 7.03 29.43 0.14
CA ALA A 23 8.16 29.94 0.92
C ALA A 23 9.48 29.26 0.52
N ALA A 24 10.54 30.05 0.34
CA ALA A 24 11.87 29.57 -0.01
C ALA A 24 12.83 29.94 1.13
N ALA A 25 13.52 28.95 1.69
CA ALA A 25 14.52 29.17 2.73
C ALA A 25 15.87 28.59 2.31
N ALA A 26 16.92 29.40 2.40
CA ALA A 26 18.32 28.98 2.24
C ALA A 26 18.99 29.02 3.61
N SER A 27 19.45 27.87 4.11
CA SER A 27 20.09 27.77 5.42
C SER A 27 21.52 27.25 5.34
N THR A 28 22.32 27.59 6.35
CA THR A 28 23.68 27.12 6.57
C THR A 28 23.76 26.46 7.95
N GLY A 29 24.55 25.38 8.07
CA GLY A 29 24.55 24.53 9.26
C GLY A 29 23.33 23.61 9.33
N ASP A 30 22.93 23.23 10.55
CA ASP A 30 21.86 22.24 10.80
C ASP A 30 20.50 22.92 11.02
N VAL A 31 20.28 24.08 10.41
CA VAL A 31 19.05 24.86 10.61
C VAL A 31 17.91 24.30 9.76
N VAL A 32 16.81 23.96 10.43
CA VAL A 32 15.53 23.59 9.83
C VAL A 32 14.55 24.76 9.97
N VAL A 33 13.91 25.12 8.86
CA VAL A 33 12.88 26.17 8.83
C VAL A 33 11.53 25.54 8.53
N THR A 34 10.55 25.79 9.38
CA THR A 34 9.17 25.35 9.19
C THR A 34 8.24 26.56 9.10
N ASN A 35 7.46 26.68 8.03
CA ASN A 35 6.34 27.62 7.97
C ASN A 35 5.02 26.92 8.34
N THR A 36 4.24 27.55 9.22
CA THR A 36 2.89 27.14 9.59
C THR A 36 1.93 28.30 9.37
N GLU A 37 1.01 28.15 8.41
CA GLU A 37 0.00 29.15 8.08
C GLU A 37 -1.37 28.74 8.63
N THR A 38 -1.98 29.60 9.44
CA THR A 38 -3.35 29.45 9.96
C THR A 38 -4.25 30.51 9.37
N VAL A 39 -5.30 30.10 8.67
CA VAL A 39 -6.33 31.01 8.17
C VAL A 39 -7.42 31.15 9.22
N GLN A 40 -7.75 32.40 9.56
CA GLN A 40 -8.90 32.74 10.38
C GLN A 40 -9.85 33.62 9.58
N ALA A 41 -11.11 33.23 9.49
CA ALA A 41 -12.15 33.97 8.80
C ALA A 41 -13.33 34.26 9.72
N ARG A 42 -13.77 35.52 9.75
CA ARG A 42 -15.05 35.91 10.34
C ARG A 42 -16.08 35.95 9.24
N LEU A 43 -17.16 35.22 9.46
CA LEU A 43 -18.21 35.00 8.48
C LEU A 43 -19.48 35.72 8.92
N ASP A 44 -20.19 36.29 7.96
CA ASP A 44 -21.50 36.88 8.21
C ASP A 44 -22.59 35.82 8.35
N ALA A 45 -23.81 36.28 8.59
CA ALA A 45 -24.99 35.45 8.74
C ALA A 45 -25.30 34.56 7.52
N THR A 46 -24.79 34.88 6.33
CA THR A 46 -24.96 34.09 5.09
C THR A 46 -23.81 33.11 4.85
N GLY A 47 -22.78 33.12 5.69
CA GLY A 47 -21.54 32.37 5.47
C GLY A 47 -20.54 33.10 4.57
N LYS A 48 -20.79 34.36 4.20
CA LYS A 48 -19.86 35.16 3.40
C LYS A 48 -18.77 35.77 4.30
N GLN A 49 -17.54 35.78 3.82
CA GLN A 49 -16.41 36.39 4.49
C GLN A 49 -16.61 37.89 4.67
N GLN A 50 -16.56 38.37 5.93
CA GLN A 50 -16.44 39.79 6.25
C GLN A 50 -14.97 40.19 6.36
N GLU A 51 -14.20 39.36 7.05
CA GLU A 51 -12.78 39.58 7.31
C GLU A 51 -12.10 38.21 7.32
N ALA A 52 -10.93 38.11 6.71
CA ALA A 52 -10.06 36.96 6.93
C ALA A 52 -8.62 37.40 7.05
N ARG A 53 -7.90 36.71 7.91
CA ARG A 53 -6.50 36.96 8.22
C ARG A 53 -5.73 35.66 8.11
N VAL A 54 -4.48 35.78 7.70
CA VAL A 54 -3.50 34.70 7.72
C VAL A 54 -2.56 34.98 8.87
N TYR A 55 -2.46 34.03 9.78
CA TYR A 55 -1.47 34.01 10.85
C TYR A 55 -0.36 33.07 10.41
N GLU A 56 0.84 33.60 10.31
CA GLU A 56 2.00 32.85 9.88
C GLU A 56 2.94 32.67 11.05
N GLN A 57 3.55 31.48 11.16
CA GLN A 57 4.61 31.20 12.10
C GLN A 57 5.76 30.48 11.41
N LEU A 58 6.86 31.21 11.23
CA LEU A 58 8.15 30.66 10.87
C LEU A 58 8.85 30.17 12.15
N THR A 59 9.16 28.88 12.19
CA THR A 59 9.91 28.24 13.27
C THR A 59 11.28 27.81 12.76
N PHE A 60 12.32 28.23 13.46
CA PHE A 60 13.71 27.94 13.15
C PHE A 60 14.27 27.06 14.26
N THR A 61 14.82 25.90 13.92
CA THR A 61 15.46 25.00 14.88
C THR A 61 16.86 24.62 14.42
N GLY A 62 17.82 24.52 15.35
CA GLY A 62 19.19 24.10 15.06
C GLY A 62 20.23 25.18 15.37
N LYS A 63 21.36 25.13 14.67
CA LYS A 63 22.46 26.09 14.83
C LYS A 63 23.01 26.54 13.48
N GLY A 64 23.03 27.83 13.22
CA GLY A 64 23.54 28.41 11.97
C GLY A 64 22.80 29.67 11.53
N LYS A 65 22.72 29.91 10.23
CA LYS A 65 22.00 31.06 9.67
C LYS A 65 20.99 30.60 8.64
N ALA A 66 19.83 31.24 8.59
CA ALA A 66 18.81 31.02 7.59
C ALA A 66 18.39 32.34 6.95
N HIS A 67 18.36 32.36 5.62
CA HIS A 67 17.71 33.38 4.83
C HIS A 67 16.36 32.83 4.38
N VAL A 68 15.28 33.55 4.67
CA VAL A 68 13.91 33.16 4.31
C VAL A 68 13.31 34.21 3.41
N SER A 69 12.69 33.75 2.32
CA SER A 69 11.82 34.51 1.43
C SER A 69 10.44 33.86 1.46
N ASP A 70 9.54 34.44 2.24
CA ASP A 70 8.20 33.92 2.49
C ASP A 70 7.15 34.80 1.83
N PRO A 71 6.43 34.33 0.81
CA PRO A 71 5.40 35.12 0.19
C PRO A 71 4.26 35.45 1.15
N VAL A 72 3.96 36.74 1.33
CA VAL A 72 2.95 37.21 2.29
C VAL A 72 2.06 38.29 1.68
N SER A 73 0.82 38.40 2.17
CA SER A 73 0.05 39.61 1.87
C SER A 73 0.65 40.81 2.61
N THR A 74 0.85 41.90 1.87
CA THR A 74 1.36 43.16 2.44
C THR A 74 0.26 43.98 3.11
N LYS A 75 -1.00 43.66 2.84
CA LYS A 75 -2.14 44.36 3.41
C LYS A 75 -2.33 43.95 4.86
N GLY A 76 -2.35 44.92 5.77
CA GLY A 76 -2.52 44.65 7.20
C GLY A 76 -1.35 43.88 7.82
N LEU A 77 -0.21 43.74 7.13
CA LEU A 77 0.95 42.98 7.58
C LEU A 77 1.50 43.55 8.88
N ARG A 78 1.60 42.71 9.91
CA ARG A 78 2.06 43.10 11.25
C ARG A 78 2.95 42.03 11.84
N ASN A 79 3.98 42.48 12.53
CA ASN A 79 4.80 41.65 13.40
C ASN A 79 4.06 41.43 14.73
N LEU A 80 3.93 40.17 15.14
CA LEU A 80 3.29 39.80 16.41
C LEU A 80 4.31 39.65 17.55
N ASP A 81 5.60 39.66 17.25
CA ASP A 81 6.69 39.45 18.22
C ASP A 81 7.42 40.75 18.60
N GLY A 82 7.05 41.90 18.01
CA GLY A 82 7.66 43.18 18.37
C GLY A 82 7.16 44.37 17.55
N PHE A 83 7.75 45.54 17.82
CA PHE A 83 7.37 46.83 17.22
C PHE A 83 8.04 47.10 15.86
N GLY A 84 8.96 46.24 15.40
CA GLY A 84 9.64 46.38 14.10
C GLY A 84 8.82 45.81 12.95
N GLY A 85 8.83 46.49 11.80
CA GLY A 85 8.27 45.99 10.54
C GLY A 85 9.21 44.97 9.86
N PHE A 86 8.68 44.23 8.89
CA PHE A 86 9.47 43.30 8.08
C PHE A 86 9.95 43.94 6.79
N THR A 87 11.09 43.49 6.28
CA THR A 87 11.51 43.81 4.93
C THR A 87 10.68 42.96 3.97
N VAL A 88 9.86 43.61 3.16
CA VAL A 88 9.13 42.95 2.08
C VAL A 88 9.75 43.35 0.75
N ALA A 89 10.15 42.36 -0.04
CA ALA A 89 10.64 42.53 -1.40
C ALA A 89 9.81 41.64 -2.33
N ASP A 90 9.31 42.19 -3.43
CA ASP A 90 8.55 41.46 -4.46
C ASP A 90 7.36 40.63 -3.93
N GLY A 91 6.68 41.13 -2.90
CA GLY A 91 5.54 40.43 -2.27
C GLY A 91 5.94 39.28 -1.33
N ALA A 92 7.23 39.17 -0.98
CA ALA A 92 7.72 38.21 0.00
C ALA A 92 8.40 38.92 1.17
N LEU A 93 8.09 38.45 2.38
CA LEU A 93 8.84 38.74 3.59
C LEU A 93 10.22 38.13 3.46
N THR A 94 11.25 38.97 3.55
CA THR A 94 12.65 38.55 3.47
C THR A 94 13.33 38.78 4.80
N THR A 95 13.94 37.74 5.36
CA THR A 95 14.61 37.85 6.67
C THR A 95 15.81 36.93 6.78
N ASP A 96 16.87 37.46 7.40
CA ASP A 96 18.06 36.72 7.79
C ASP A 96 18.03 36.49 9.30
N VAL A 97 18.04 35.22 9.70
CA VAL A 97 17.95 34.80 11.10
C VAL A 97 19.21 34.01 11.46
N THR A 98 19.87 34.39 12.55
CA THR A 98 20.93 33.58 13.17
C THR A 98 20.30 32.74 14.27
N VAL A 99 20.36 31.42 14.10
CA VAL A 99 19.66 30.43 14.91
C VAL A 99 20.64 29.75 15.85
N ASP A 100 20.30 29.73 17.14
CA ASP A 100 20.94 28.90 18.17
C ASP A 100 19.84 28.35 19.08
N GLY A 101 19.47 27.09 18.88
CA GLY A 101 18.33 26.47 19.55
C GLY A 101 17.05 26.62 18.73
N GLU A 102 16.01 27.18 19.33
CA GLU A 102 14.68 27.34 18.72
C GLU A 102 14.27 28.82 18.73
N GLN A 103 13.88 29.33 17.57
CA GLN A 103 13.39 30.69 17.40
C GLN A 103 12.10 30.70 16.57
N ARG A 104 11.24 31.70 16.81
CA ARG A 104 9.97 31.86 16.13
C ARG A 104 9.81 33.29 15.63
N LEU A 105 9.18 33.42 14.47
CA LEU A 105 8.75 34.68 13.86
C LEU A 105 7.29 34.53 13.48
N ARG A 106 6.44 35.41 14.01
CA ARG A 106 5.00 35.39 13.80
C ARG A 106 4.52 36.65 13.14
N THR A 107 3.74 36.47 12.07
CA THR A 107 3.14 37.57 11.33
C THR A 107 1.64 37.38 11.24
N VAL A 108 0.94 38.49 11.03
CA VAL A 108 -0.46 38.46 10.60
C VAL A 108 -0.63 39.40 9.42
N SER A 109 -1.40 38.98 8.43
CA SER A 109 -1.79 39.80 7.29
C SER A 109 -3.26 39.56 6.94
N ASP A 110 -3.87 40.49 6.19
CA ASP A 110 -5.18 40.28 5.62
C ASP A 110 -5.09 39.24 4.50
N LEU A 111 -6.06 38.33 4.41
CA LEU A 111 -6.14 37.43 3.27
C LEU A 111 -6.65 38.20 2.04
N ASP A 112 -5.84 38.25 0.98
CA ASP A 112 -6.09 38.96 -0.29
C ASP A 112 -6.54 38.02 -1.43
N HIS A 113 -6.89 36.78 -1.09
CA HIS A 113 -7.33 35.73 -2.01
C HIS A 113 -8.58 35.01 -1.49
N GLU A 114 -9.11 34.08 -2.30
CA GLU A 114 -10.23 33.24 -1.86
C GLU A 114 -9.86 32.36 -0.67
N LEU A 115 -10.82 32.20 0.25
CA LEU A 115 -10.67 31.29 1.37
C LEU A 115 -10.46 29.84 0.87
N PRO A 116 -9.53 29.10 1.47
CA PRO A 116 -9.33 27.69 1.15
C PRO A 116 -10.53 26.81 1.55
N LEU A 117 -11.43 27.36 2.37
CA LEU A 117 -12.65 26.73 2.84
C LEU A 117 -13.89 27.50 2.37
N GLY A 118 -14.91 26.77 1.93
CA GLY A 118 -16.26 27.28 1.76
C GLY A 118 -17.11 27.04 3.00
N LEU A 119 -17.97 28.00 3.36
CA LEU A 119 -19.04 27.79 4.34
C LEU A 119 -20.39 28.05 3.67
N SER A 120 -21.34 27.15 3.89
CA SER A 120 -22.77 27.36 3.65
C SER A 120 -23.54 27.21 4.96
N VAL A 121 -24.60 28.00 5.15
CA VAL A 121 -25.41 27.98 6.36
C VAL A 121 -26.89 27.95 6.01
N VAL A 122 -27.64 27.04 6.63
CA VAL A 122 -29.09 26.95 6.52
C VAL A 122 -29.70 27.23 7.89
N TYR A 123 -30.71 28.11 7.92
CA TYR A 123 -31.46 28.44 9.13
C TYR A 123 -32.88 27.94 9.00
N THR A 124 -33.38 27.31 10.04
CA THR A 124 -34.74 26.82 10.14
C THR A 124 -35.37 27.38 11.41
N LEU A 125 -36.49 28.11 11.29
CA LEU A 125 -37.25 28.62 12.42
C LEU A 125 -38.60 27.89 12.47
N ASP A 126 -38.88 27.23 13.60
CA ASP A 126 -40.09 26.41 13.81
C ASP A 126 -40.32 25.39 12.67
N GLY A 127 -39.24 24.74 12.22
CA GLY A 127 -39.26 23.74 11.16
C GLY A 127 -39.32 24.28 9.73
N LYS A 128 -39.28 25.61 9.52
CA LYS A 128 -39.29 26.23 8.19
C LYS A 128 -37.97 26.90 7.86
N VAL A 129 -37.42 26.61 6.68
CA VAL A 129 -36.21 27.30 6.19
C VAL A 129 -36.48 28.78 6.05
N VAL A 130 -35.63 29.61 6.65
CA VAL A 130 -35.75 31.07 6.66
C VAL A 130 -34.43 31.72 6.24
N SER A 131 -34.50 32.95 5.73
CA SER A 131 -33.31 33.76 5.53
C SER A 131 -32.76 34.26 6.88
N PRO A 132 -31.45 34.54 7.00
CA PRO A 132 -30.88 34.95 8.29
C PRO A 132 -31.51 36.23 8.85
N GLY A 133 -31.86 37.19 7.98
CA GLY A 133 -32.56 38.42 8.38
C GLY A 133 -33.96 38.19 8.97
N SER A 134 -34.61 37.07 8.62
CA SER A 134 -35.94 36.72 9.13
C SER A 134 -35.92 36.19 10.57
N VAL A 135 -34.73 35.83 11.09
CA VAL A 135 -34.53 35.41 12.49
C VAL A 135 -34.55 36.62 13.44
N LEU A 136 -34.22 37.82 12.93
CA LEU A 136 -34.06 39.02 13.74
C LEU A 136 -35.36 39.40 14.48
N GLY A 137 -35.28 39.48 15.81
CA GLY A 137 -36.40 39.84 16.68
C GLY A 137 -37.48 38.76 16.84
N ARG A 138 -37.36 37.62 16.16
CA ARG A 138 -38.33 36.51 16.27
C ARG A 138 -38.05 35.65 17.50
N SER A 139 -39.06 34.89 17.91
CA SER A 139 -38.95 33.88 18.96
C SER A 139 -39.47 32.55 18.43
N GLY A 140 -38.93 31.45 18.92
CA GLY A 140 -39.26 30.11 18.44
C GLY A 140 -38.07 29.15 18.53
N THR A 141 -38.21 27.99 17.90
CA THR A 141 -37.15 26.98 17.81
C THR A 141 -36.28 27.28 16.59
N LEU A 142 -35.06 27.74 16.82
CA LEU A 142 -34.08 27.96 15.77
C LEU A 142 -33.17 26.73 15.64
N GLU A 143 -33.01 26.26 14.42
CA GLU A 143 -32.01 25.28 14.03
C GLU A 143 -31.07 25.90 12.99
N VAL A 144 -29.77 25.69 13.16
CA VAL A 144 -28.74 26.20 12.27
C VAL A 144 -27.85 25.04 11.84
N HIS A 145 -27.72 24.85 10.53
CA HIS A 145 -26.88 23.82 9.94
C HIS A 145 -25.77 24.45 9.12
N TYR A 146 -24.53 24.10 9.41
CA TYR A 146 -23.32 24.54 8.74
C TYR A 146 -22.77 23.41 7.86
N THR A 147 -22.39 23.75 6.64
CA THR A 147 -21.63 22.88 5.74
C THR A 147 -20.31 23.56 5.40
N VAL A 148 -19.20 23.00 5.85
CA VAL A 148 -17.83 23.50 5.58
C VAL A 148 -17.13 22.58 4.59
N THR A 149 -16.67 23.12 3.47
CA THR A 149 -16.01 22.34 2.40
C THR A 149 -14.59 22.83 2.18
N ASN A 150 -13.63 21.92 2.17
CA ASN A 150 -12.27 22.16 1.70
C ASN A 150 -12.27 22.30 0.17
N LYS A 151 -11.98 23.50 -0.31
CA LYS A 151 -11.97 23.83 -1.74
C LYS A 151 -10.59 23.66 -2.37
N THR A 152 -9.58 23.34 -1.56
CA THR A 152 -8.24 23.11 -2.11
C THR A 152 -8.27 21.86 -2.97
N THR A 153 -7.75 21.96 -4.18
CA THR A 153 -7.62 20.83 -5.10
C THR A 153 -6.19 20.76 -5.56
N ARG A 154 -5.62 19.56 -5.49
CA ARG A 154 -4.27 19.23 -5.92
C ARG A 154 -4.35 17.98 -6.79
N GLN A 155 -3.70 18.01 -7.95
CA GLN A 155 -3.52 16.79 -8.74
C GLN A 155 -2.24 16.10 -8.28
N ASP A 156 -2.39 14.98 -7.59
CA ASP A 156 -1.27 14.12 -7.23
C ASP A 156 -1.17 12.96 -8.21
N THR A 157 0.07 12.63 -8.60
CA THR A 157 0.34 11.45 -9.42
C THR A 157 0.55 10.28 -8.48
N VAL A 158 -0.35 9.29 -8.55
CA VAL A 158 -0.23 8.05 -7.80
C VAL A 158 0.33 6.99 -8.75
N THR A 159 1.46 6.41 -8.38
CA THR A 159 2.09 5.32 -9.13
C THR A 159 1.91 4.01 -8.36
N TYR A 160 1.38 3.00 -9.05
CA TYR A 160 1.15 1.67 -8.50
C TYR A 160 1.38 0.60 -9.56
N ASP A 161 1.66 -0.62 -9.12
CA ASP A 161 1.78 -1.80 -9.99
C ASP A 161 0.39 -2.23 -10.45
N ASP A 162 0.21 -2.46 -11.76
CA ASP A 162 -1.06 -2.90 -12.35
C ASP A 162 -1.38 -4.39 -12.12
N GLY A 163 -0.55 -5.09 -11.34
CA GLY A 163 -0.68 -6.52 -11.09
C GLY A 163 0.03 -7.39 -12.13
N THR A 164 0.67 -6.77 -13.14
CA THR A 164 1.50 -7.46 -14.15
C THR A 164 3.00 -7.17 -14.00
N GLY A 165 3.40 -6.43 -12.96
CA GLY A 165 4.79 -5.99 -12.78
C GLY A 165 5.08 -4.67 -13.48
N LYS A 166 4.06 -4.02 -14.07
CA LYS A 166 4.18 -2.75 -14.77
C LYS A 166 3.67 -1.62 -13.88
N GLN A 167 4.52 -0.61 -13.69
CA GLN A 167 4.13 0.60 -13.01
C GLN A 167 3.21 1.45 -13.89
N VAL A 168 2.05 1.80 -13.35
CA VAL A 168 1.08 2.69 -13.96
C VAL A 168 0.90 3.91 -13.06
N SER A 169 0.89 5.10 -13.68
CA SER A 169 0.64 6.36 -13.00
C SER A 169 -0.74 6.88 -13.35
N THR A 170 -1.55 7.17 -12.33
CA THR A 170 -2.86 7.80 -12.48
C THR A 170 -2.85 9.13 -11.73
N LYS A 171 -3.48 10.15 -12.31
CA LYS A 171 -3.72 11.42 -11.62
C LYS A 171 -4.93 11.25 -10.69
N ALA A 172 -4.75 11.52 -9.41
CA ALA A 172 -5.82 11.59 -8.44
C ALA A 172 -5.96 13.04 -7.96
N GLU A 173 -7.20 13.51 -7.89
CA GLU A 173 -7.49 14.78 -7.22
C GLU A 173 -7.53 14.54 -5.71
N THR A 174 -6.68 15.27 -5.01
CA THR A 174 -6.57 15.27 -3.56
C THR A 174 -6.82 16.68 -3.04
N VAL A 175 -7.22 16.79 -1.78
CA VAL A 175 -7.31 18.08 -1.09
C VAL A 175 -6.08 18.28 -0.23
N VAL A 176 -5.67 19.52 0.02
CA VAL A 176 -4.64 19.80 1.04
C VAL A 176 -5.22 19.41 2.40
N PRO A 177 -4.60 18.50 3.15
CA PRO A 177 -5.16 18.06 4.41
C PRO A 177 -5.25 19.21 5.41
N MET A 178 -6.43 19.45 5.97
CA MET A 178 -6.66 20.54 6.93
C MET A 178 -7.41 20.04 8.15
N ILE A 179 -7.02 20.54 9.31
CA ILE A 179 -7.84 20.50 10.52
C ILE A 179 -8.36 21.90 10.78
N GLY A 180 -9.53 22.02 11.39
CA GLY A 180 -10.08 23.32 11.70
C GLY A 180 -11.06 23.29 12.85
N GLN A 181 -11.59 24.47 13.13
CA GLN A 181 -12.69 24.65 14.04
C GLN A 181 -13.59 25.79 13.60
N LEU A 182 -14.88 25.66 13.89
CA LEU A 182 -15.85 26.75 13.80
C LEU A 182 -16.31 27.07 15.22
N VAL A 183 -16.21 28.34 15.60
CA VAL A 183 -16.63 28.84 16.91
C VAL A 183 -17.72 29.87 16.72
N THR A 184 -18.81 29.73 17.47
CA THR A 184 -19.84 30.75 17.58
C THR A 184 -20.22 30.97 19.04
N THR A 185 -20.64 32.18 19.39
CA THR A 185 -21.09 32.52 20.74
C THR A 185 -22.53 32.99 20.67
N LEU A 186 -23.42 32.18 21.24
CA LEU A 186 -24.84 32.46 21.32
C LEU A 186 -25.10 33.38 22.52
N PRO A 187 -25.86 34.46 22.37
CA PRO A 187 -26.20 35.34 23.49
C PRO A 187 -27.17 34.66 24.47
N SER A 188 -27.37 35.28 25.64
CA SER A 188 -28.25 34.77 26.70
C SER A 188 -29.73 34.63 26.31
N THR A 189 -30.13 35.22 25.18
CA THR A 189 -31.47 35.05 24.61
C THR A 189 -31.69 33.67 23.97
N PHE A 190 -30.63 32.88 23.82
CA PHE A 190 -30.67 31.50 23.34
C PHE A 190 -30.66 30.57 24.55
N THR A 191 -31.71 29.77 24.66
CA THR A 191 -31.94 28.83 25.76
C THR A 191 -32.14 27.42 25.19
N ALA A 192 -32.03 26.39 26.04
CA ALA A 192 -32.15 25.00 25.61
C ALA A 192 -31.28 24.66 24.38
N VAL A 193 -30.02 25.15 24.40
CA VAL A 193 -29.06 24.96 23.31
C VAL A 193 -28.59 23.50 23.29
N THR A 194 -28.70 22.84 22.14
CA THR A 194 -28.28 21.46 21.94
C THR A 194 -27.54 21.30 20.61
N SER A 195 -26.54 20.42 20.58
CA SER A 195 -25.84 19.99 19.37
C SER A 195 -25.25 18.60 19.60
N GLY A 196 -25.21 17.77 18.56
CA GLY A 196 -24.56 16.45 18.61
C GLY A 196 -23.05 16.51 18.40
N GLU A 197 -22.56 17.59 17.78
CA GLU A 197 -21.21 17.71 17.25
C GLU A 197 -20.38 18.79 17.96
N ALA A 198 -21.02 19.76 18.62
CA ALA A 198 -20.34 20.85 19.30
C ALA A 198 -19.88 20.47 20.71
N SER A 199 -18.68 20.94 21.08
CA SER A 199 -18.37 21.20 22.47
C SER A 199 -19.07 22.48 22.92
N ILE A 200 -19.84 22.41 24.01
CA ILE A 200 -20.64 23.53 24.54
C ILE A 200 -20.06 24.00 25.87
N ALA A 201 -19.83 25.31 26.00
CA ALA A 201 -19.33 25.94 27.23
C ALA A 201 -20.03 27.28 27.48
N GLY A 202 -20.06 27.75 28.73
CA GLY A 202 -20.52 29.10 29.05
C GLY A 202 -19.41 30.14 28.81
N ASP A 203 -19.77 31.34 28.36
CA ASP A 203 -18.83 32.46 28.15
C ASP A 203 -18.51 33.26 29.43
N GLY A 204 -19.10 32.87 30.58
CA GLY A 204 -18.97 33.58 31.86
C GLY A 204 -19.76 34.89 31.98
N ARG A 205 -20.50 35.28 30.94
CA ARG A 205 -21.34 36.49 30.85
C ARG A 205 -22.81 36.18 30.52
N GLY A 206 -23.16 34.90 30.46
CA GLY A 206 -24.52 34.41 30.20
C GLY A 206 -24.76 33.94 28.77
N GLY A 207 -23.75 34.02 27.89
CA GLY A 207 -23.75 33.42 26.56
C GLY A 207 -23.22 31.99 26.55
N THR A 208 -23.43 31.31 25.44
CA THR A 208 -23.03 29.92 25.18
C THR A 208 -22.03 29.88 24.04
N ILE A 209 -20.81 29.42 24.30
CA ILE A 209 -19.78 29.16 23.30
C ILE A 209 -19.98 27.75 22.74
N MET A 210 -20.02 27.65 21.42
CA MET A 210 -20.07 26.39 20.70
C MET A 210 -18.82 26.27 19.83
N THR A 211 -18.12 25.15 19.98
CA THR A 211 -16.92 24.83 19.20
C THR A 211 -17.13 23.53 18.44
N PHE A 212 -17.08 23.60 17.12
CA PHE A 212 -17.14 22.45 16.22
C PHE A 212 -15.75 22.18 15.69
N GLN A 213 -15.25 20.96 15.85
CA GLN A 213 -13.97 20.54 15.27
C GLN A 213 -14.19 19.90 13.91
N MET A 214 -13.30 20.15 12.95
CA MET A 214 -13.40 19.61 11.59
C MET A 214 -12.07 18.97 11.16
N THR A 215 -12.18 17.78 10.57
CA THR A 215 -11.06 17.08 9.92
C THR A 215 -11.38 17.01 8.42
N LEU A 216 -10.82 17.93 7.64
CA LEU A 216 -11.25 18.24 6.29
C LEU A 216 -10.44 17.52 5.20
N PHE A 217 -10.17 16.23 5.38
CA PHE A 217 -9.45 15.43 4.39
C PHE A 217 -9.76 13.93 4.45
N PRO A 218 -10.10 13.30 3.32
CA PRO A 218 -10.26 11.86 3.24
C PRO A 218 -8.93 11.09 3.38
N PRO A 219 -8.97 9.81 3.79
CA PRO A 219 -10.14 9.05 4.27
C PRO A 219 -10.42 9.22 5.78
N ILE A 220 -9.57 9.95 6.51
CA ILE A 220 -9.68 10.08 7.97
C ILE A 220 -10.92 10.88 8.36
N GLY A 221 -11.16 11.97 7.62
CA GLY A 221 -12.41 12.71 7.66
C GLY A 221 -13.01 12.76 6.27
N SER A 222 -13.57 13.91 5.93
CA SER A 222 -14.20 14.17 4.63
C SER A 222 -13.71 15.51 4.12
N ALA A 223 -13.73 15.74 2.81
CA ALA A 223 -13.50 17.08 2.28
C ALA A 223 -14.59 18.07 2.72
N THR A 224 -15.73 17.57 3.21
CA THR A 224 -16.85 18.36 3.73
C THR A 224 -17.24 17.92 5.14
N ALA A 225 -17.38 18.89 6.05
CA ALA A 225 -17.90 18.69 7.40
C ALA A 225 -19.28 19.35 7.53
N GLU A 226 -20.21 18.65 8.15
CA GLU A 226 -21.58 19.12 8.40
C GLU A 226 -21.88 19.01 9.89
N PHE A 227 -22.44 20.07 10.46
CA PHE A 227 -22.76 20.14 11.88
C PHE A 227 -23.72 21.29 12.14
N GLY A 228 -24.40 21.27 13.28
CA GLY A 228 -25.38 22.29 13.59
C GLY A 228 -25.74 22.37 15.06
N TYR A 229 -26.70 23.24 15.35
CA TYR A 229 -27.28 23.35 16.68
C TYR A 229 -28.76 23.71 16.62
N THR A 230 -29.45 23.41 17.70
CA THR A 230 -30.83 23.83 17.95
C THR A 230 -30.88 24.65 19.23
N ALA A 231 -31.70 25.70 19.26
CA ALA A 231 -31.90 26.55 20.43
C ALA A 231 -33.31 27.14 20.44
N GLN A 232 -33.85 27.38 21.64
CA GLN A 232 -35.02 28.22 21.83
C GLN A 232 -34.59 29.69 21.94
N ILE A 233 -35.08 30.53 21.03
CA ILE A 233 -34.69 31.93 20.94
C ILE A 233 -35.82 32.87 21.37
N THR A 234 -35.45 33.99 22.00
CA THR A 234 -36.33 35.15 22.21
C THR A 234 -35.64 36.41 21.70
N HIS A 235 -36.32 37.26 20.93
CA HIS A 235 -35.65 38.39 20.24
C HIS A 235 -34.39 37.94 19.47
N GLY A 236 -34.57 36.99 18.56
CA GLY A 236 -33.51 36.32 17.82
C GLY A 236 -32.52 37.27 17.19
N VAL A 237 -31.27 36.83 17.13
CA VAL A 237 -30.18 37.47 16.40
C VAL A 237 -29.42 36.39 15.66
N VAL A 238 -28.64 36.75 14.63
CA VAL A 238 -27.72 35.80 14.02
C VAL A 238 -26.33 36.01 14.62
N PRO A 239 -25.83 35.06 15.43
CA PRO A 239 -24.52 35.21 16.05
C PRO A 239 -23.42 35.10 14.99
N PRO A 240 -22.33 35.88 15.12
CA PRO A 240 -21.18 35.72 14.23
C PRO A 240 -20.53 34.36 14.43
N ALA A 241 -19.93 33.83 13.37
CA ALA A 241 -19.11 32.63 13.41
C ALA A 241 -17.68 32.96 12.98
N THR A 242 -16.72 32.39 13.70
CA THR A 242 -15.30 32.45 13.36
C THR A 242 -14.84 31.06 12.98
N MET A 243 -14.27 30.93 11.80
CA MET A 243 -13.67 29.69 11.33
C MET A 243 -12.15 29.81 11.36
N THR A 244 -11.49 28.76 11.81
CA THR A 244 -10.03 28.65 11.79
C THR A 244 -9.64 27.34 11.16
N ALA A 245 -8.66 27.37 10.25
CA ALA A 245 -8.18 26.19 9.56
C ALA A 245 -6.65 26.21 9.48
N LEU A 246 -6.08 25.03 9.70
CA LEU A 246 -4.66 24.78 9.67
C LEU A 246 -4.38 23.58 8.74
N PRO A 247 -3.55 23.74 7.71
CA PRO A 247 -3.03 22.63 6.93
C PRO A 247 -2.20 21.73 7.82
N VAL A 248 -2.29 20.43 7.59
CA VAL A 248 -1.48 19.43 8.27
C VAL A 248 -0.83 18.52 7.24
N SER A 249 0.33 17.98 7.57
CA SER A 249 0.93 16.89 6.79
C SER A 249 0.75 15.60 7.59
N PRO A 250 -0.20 14.71 7.23
CA PRO A 250 -0.42 13.48 7.99
C PRO A 250 0.84 12.59 7.99
N LEU A 251 1.61 12.62 6.91
CA LEU A 251 2.80 11.77 6.69
C LEU A 251 3.97 12.09 7.62
N THR A 252 4.02 13.29 8.20
CA THR A 252 5.04 13.64 9.20
C THR A 252 4.67 13.17 10.61
N SER A 253 3.41 12.76 10.83
CA SER A 253 3.03 12.12 12.09
C SER A 253 3.56 10.68 12.17
N THR A 254 4.00 10.28 13.37
CA THR A 254 4.56 8.95 13.62
C THR A 254 3.55 7.82 13.37
N SER A 255 2.29 8.00 13.78
CA SER A 255 1.23 7.00 13.62
C SER A 255 0.89 6.72 12.15
N PHE A 256 0.78 7.76 11.30
CA PHE A 256 0.50 7.54 9.88
C PHE A 256 1.71 7.02 9.12
N LYS A 257 2.93 7.44 9.47
CA LYS A 257 4.16 6.89 8.88
C LYS A 257 4.30 5.39 9.15
N GLY A 258 3.98 4.94 10.37
CA GLY A 258 3.96 3.51 10.71
C GLY A 258 2.87 2.75 9.96
N GLY A 259 1.66 3.32 9.87
CA GLY A 259 0.55 2.73 9.12
C GLY A 259 0.85 2.58 7.63
N SER A 260 1.38 3.61 6.96
CA SER A 260 1.72 3.55 5.54
C SER A 260 2.81 2.54 5.24
N ALA A 261 3.85 2.46 6.08
CA ALA A 261 4.87 1.43 5.98
C ALA A 261 4.27 0.02 6.15
N SER A 262 3.33 -0.15 7.07
CA SER A 262 2.62 -1.42 7.28
C SER A 262 1.80 -1.82 6.06
N TYR A 263 1.05 -0.90 5.46
CA TYR A 263 0.31 -1.17 4.21
C TYR A 263 1.22 -1.53 3.05
N ALA A 264 2.33 -0.80 2.85
CA ALA A 264 3.31 -1.13 1.82
C ALA A 264 3.91 -2.53 2.03
N SER A 265 4.26 -2.88 3.27
CA SER A 265 4.76 -4.20 3.62
C SER A 265 3.73 -5.31 3.39
N GLY A 266 2.45 -5.04 3.71
CA GLY A 266 1.35 -5.98 3.48
C GLY A 266 1.07 -6.20 2.00
N ALA A 267 1.13 -5.14 1.20
CA ALA A 267 0.99 -5.23 -0.26
C ALA A 267 2.14 -6.05 -0.86
N GLN A 268 3.39 -5.82 -0.43
CA GLN A 268 4.54 -6.61 -0.86
C GLN A 268 4.38 -8.09 -0.48
N ALA A 269 3.93 -8.38 0.74
CA ALA A 269 3.64 -9.74 1.17
C ALA A 269 2.57 -10.41 0.28
N GLY A 270 1.57 -9.66 -0.18
CA GLY A 270 0.57 -10.15 -1.16
C GLY A 270 1.17 -10.49 -2.53
N VAL A 271 2.10 -9.68 -3.02
CA VAL A 271 2.86 -9.94 -4.26
C VAL A 271 3.72 -11.19 -4.13
N ASP A 272 4.41 -11.34 -3.00
CA ASP A 272 5.27 -12.50 -2.72
C ASP A 272 4.44 -13.79 -2.62
N LEU A 273 3.28 -13.74 -1.95
CA LEU A 273 2.33 -14.85 -1.87
C LEU A 273 1.82 -15.27 -3.25
N THR A 274 1.49 -14.30 -4.12
CA THR A 274 1.03 -14.57 -5.49
C THR A 274 2.13 -15.25 -6.31
N SER A 275 3.36 -14.75 -6.20
CA SER A 275 4.52 -15.35 -6.87
C SER A 275 4.82 -16.77 -6.37
N GLY A 276 4.67 -16.99 -5.06
CA GLY A 276 4.75 -18.30 -4.44
C GLY A 276 3.68 -19.27 -4.96
N ALA A 277 2.44 -18.80 -5.11
CA ALA A 277 1.34 -19.59 -5.66
C ALA A 277 1.59 -20.01 -7.12
N ILE A 278 2.09 -19.11 -7.96
CA ILE A 278 2.49 -19.42 -9.35
C ILE A 278 3.58 -20.50 -9.38
N THR A 279 4.56 -20.41 -8.47
CA THR A 279 5.64 -21.40 -8.37
C THR A 279 5.13 -22.77 -7.94
N ILE A 280 4.17 -22.81 -7.01
CA ILE A 280 3.51 -24.05 -6.57
C ILE A 280 2.75 -24.69 -7.73
N ASP A 281 1.96 -23.92 -8.49
CA ASP A 281 1.21 -24.43 -9.65
C ASP A 281 2.15 -25.06 -10.68
N ALA A 282 3.24 -24.36 -11.05
CA ALA A 282 4.26 -24.88 -11.94
C ALA A 282 4.93 -26.16 -11.41
N SER A 283 5.12 -26.26 -10.09
CA SER A 283 5.72 -27.43 -9.44
C SER A 283 4.77 -28.64 -9.42
N VAL A 284 3.46 -28.39 -9.21
CA VAL A 284 2.41 -29.43 -9.28
C VAL A 284 2.31 -29.99 -10.71
N LEU A 285 2.39 -29.13 -11.74
CA LEU A 285 2.43 -29.58 -13.13
C LEU A 285 3.65 -30.47 -13.41
N LYS A 286 4.84 -30.08 -12.94
CA LYS A 286 6.05 -30.91 -13.06
C LYS A 286 5.91 -32.25 -12.33
N LEU A 287 5.31 -32.26 -11.14
CA LEU A 287 5.06 -33.48 -10.38
C LEU A 287 4.11 -34.42 -11.12
N ARG A 288 3.03 -33.89 -11.71
CA ARG A 288 2.09 -34.66 -12.55
C ARG A 288 2.82 -35.31 -13.73
N ASP A 289 3.65 -34.55 -14.43
CA ASP A 289 4.37 -35.04 -15.62
C ASP A 289 5.43 -36.10 -15.24
N GLY A 290 6.10 -35.91 -14.10
CA GLY A 290 6.99 -36.91 -13.51
C GLY A 290 6.26 -38.20 -13.12
N ALA A 291 5.07 -38.10 -12.52
CA ALA A 291 4.24 -39.25 -12.17
C ALA A 291 3.77 -40.02 -13.42
N ALA A 292 3.39 -39.32 -14.49
CA ALA A 292 3.05 -39.94 -15.78
C ALA A 292 4.24 -40.69 -16.39
N THR A 293 5.44 -40.10 -16.32
CA THR A 293 6.68 -40.73 -16.79
C THR A 293 7.01 -41.99 -15.99
N LEU A 294 6.89 -41.94 -14.66
CA LEU A 294 7.10 -43.09 -13.78
C LEU A 294 6.11 -44.22 -14.09
N LEU A 295 4.82 -43.89 -14.27
CA LEU A 295 3.80 -44.87 -14.65
C LEU A 295 4.15 -45.54 -16.00
N GLY A 296 4.59 -44.76 -16.98
CA GLY A 296 5.07 -45.29 -18.26
C GLY A 296 6.24 -46.27 -18.09
N GLY A 297 7.22 -45.92 -17.26
CA GLY A 297 8.34 -46.81 -16.93
C GLY A 297 7.92 -48.10 -16.22
N LEU A 298 6.96 -48.02 -15.28
CA LEU A 298 6.43 -49.21 -14.58
C LEU A 298 5.68 -50.14 -15.53
N VAL A 299 4.94 -49.61 -16.50
CA VAL A 299 4.29 -50.40 -17.56
C VAL A 299 5.33 -51.13 -18.41
N GLN A 300 6.38 -50.42 -18.85
CA GLN A 300 7.48 -51.03 -19.62
C GLN A 300 8.20 -52.13 -18.82
N LEU A 301 8.47 -51.89 -17.53
CA LEU A 301 9.10 -52.86 -16.65
C LEU A 301 8.23 -54.11 -16.50
N ARG A 302 6.92 -53.95 -16.26
CA ARG A 302 5.96 -55.06 -16.18
C ARG A 302 5.95 -55.87 -17.48
N ASP A 303 5.88 -55.20 -18.62
CA ASP A 303 5.83 -55.86 -19.93
C ASP A 303 7.15 -56.60 -20.22
N GLY A 304 8.29 -56.02 -19.85
CA GLY A 304 9.61 -56.65 -19.93
C GLY A 304 9.73 -57.88 -19.03
N ALA A 305 9.25 -57.80 -17.78
CA ALA A 305 9.18 -58.94 -16.86
C ALA A 305 8.28 -60.06 -17.41
N GLY A 306 7.17 -59.70 -18.05
CA GLY A 306 6.29 -60.64 -18.76
C GLY A 306 7.02 -61.37 -19.88
N LYS A 307 7.73 -60.65 -20.75
CA LYS A 307 8.54 -61.24 -21.83
C LYS A 307 9.62 -62.19 -21.30
N LEU A 308 10.33 -61.78 -20.25
CA LEU A 308 11.35 -62.60 -19.60
C LEU A 308 10.75 -63.89 -19.03
N SER A 309 9.63 -63.79 -18.32
CA SER A 309 8.91 -64.95 -17.78
C SER A 309 8.49 -65.93 -18.88
N THR A 310 7.94 -65.41 -19.99
CA THR A 310 7.55 -66.22 -21.15
C THR A 310 8.78 -66.92 -21.77
N GLY A 311 9.87 -66.21 -22.02
CA GLY A 311 11.09 -66.80 -22.60
C GLY A 311 11.71 -67.87 -21.71
N LEU A 312 11.73 -67.66 -20.38
CA LEU A 312 12.22 -68.67 -19.44
C LEU A 312 11.36 -69.94 -19.44
N ASN A 313 10.03 -69.78 -19.37
CA ASN A 313 9.10 -70.90 -19.23
C ASN A 313 8.87 -71.68 -20.54
N HIS A 314 8.89 -71.00 -21.69
CA HIS A 314 8.49 -71.59 -22.97
C HIS A 314 9.65 -71.86 -23.93
N GLU A 315 10.82 -71.26 -23.73
CA GLU A 315 11.97 -71.46 -24.62
C GLU A 315 13.15 -72.08 -23.86
N ALA A 316 13.66 -71.38 -22.83
CA ALA A 316 14.89 -71.78 -22.17
C ALA A 316 14.75 -73.09 -21.38
N ALA A 317 13.71 -73.22 -20.54
CA ALA A 317 13.49 -74.43 -19.75
C ALA A 317 13.18 -75.67 -20.63
N PRO A 318 12.27 -75.60 -21.62
CA PRO A 318 12.05 -76.71 -22.56
C PRO A 318 13.29 -77.06 -23.39
N GLY A 319 14.02 -76.05 -23.88
CA GLY A 319 15.26 -76.27 -24.63
C GLY A 319 16.35 -76.96 -23.80
N ALA A 320 16.50 -76.58 -22.53
CA ALA A 320 17.40 -77.25 -21.60
C ALA A 320 16.98 -78.72 -21.35
N ALA A 321 15.69 -78.99 -21.21
CA ALA A 321 15.17 -80.36 -21.07
C ALA A 321 15.43 -81.20 -22.34
N GLN A 322 15.23 -80.62 -23.52
CA GLN A 322 15.51 -81.28 -24.80
C GLN A 322 17.01 -81.58 -24.97
N LEU A 323 17.88 -80.64 -24.62
CA LEU A 323 19.34 -80.85 -24.63
C LEU A 323 19.75 -81.97 -23.69
N ALA A 324 19.21 -82.01 -22.47
CA ALA A 324 19.48 -83.07 -21.51
C ALA A 324 19.03 -84.46 -22.02
N ALA A 325 17.86 -84.53 -22.65
CA ALA A 325 17.38 -85.76 -23.29
C ALA A 325 18.28 -86.20 -24.48
N GLY A 326 18.73 -85.24 -25.30
CA GLY A 326 19.66 -85.49 -26.40
C GLY A 326 21.02 -86.01 -25.90
N LEU A 327 21.57 -85.43 -24.85
CA LEU A 327 22.82 -85.89 -24.21
C LEU A 327 22.68 -87.31 -23.64
N THR A 328 21.54 -87.62 -23.02
CA THR A 328 21.23 -88.98 -22.54
C THR A 328 21.21 -89.98 -23.70
N THR A 329 20.57 -89.60 -24.82
CA THR A 329 20.51 -90.42 -26.03
C THR A 329 21.91 -90.64 -26.62
N ALA A 330 22.70 -89.57 -26.76
CA ALA A 330 24.07 -89.64 -27.28
C ALA A 330 24.96 -90.54 -26.40
N HIS A 331 24.86 -90.42 -25.07
CA HIS A 331 25.57 -91.27 -24.13
C HIS A 331 25.21 -92.75 -24.31
N SER A 332 23.91 -93.06 -24.44
CA SER A 332 23.45 -94.43 -24.70
C SER A 332 23.96 -94.99 -26.03
N GLY A 333 24.01 -94.15 -27.08
CA GLY A 333 24.55 -94.50 -28.39
C GLY A 333 26.06 -94.77 -28.34
N ALA A 334 26.81 -93.94 -27.63
CA ALA A 334 28.25 -94.14 -27.41
C ALA A 334 28.53 -95.46 -26.66
N ALA A 335 27.75 -95.78 -25.62
CA ALA A 335 27.87 -97.05 -24.91
C ALA A 335 27.59 -98.26 -25.82
N ARG A 336 26.57 -98.18 -26.67
CA ARG A 336 26.27 -99.23 -27.68
C ARG A 336 27.39 -99.38 -28.70
N LEU A 337 27.93 -98.28 -29.21
CA LEU A 337 29.05 -98.30 -30.16
C LEU A 337 30.29 -98.95 -29.54
N ALA A 338 30.61 -98.58 -28.29
CA ALA A 338 31.71 -99.19 -27.54
C ALA A 338 31.51 -100.72 -27.40
N GLY A 339 30.31 -101.17 -27.01
CA GLY A 339 29.99 -102.61 -26.93
C GLY A 339 30.09 -103.34 -28.27
N GLY A 340 29.66 -102.70 -29.36
CA GLY A 340 29.82 -103.21 -30.73
C GLY A 340 31.30 -103.33 -31.14
N ALA A 341 32.11 -102.32 -30.83
CA ALA A 341 33.55 -102.33 -31.07
C ALA A 341 34.26 -103.44 -30.29
N SER A 342 33.91 -103.65 -29.01
CA SER A 342 34.42 -104.78 -28.22
C SER A 342 34.04 -106.13 -28.83
N THR A 343 32.80 -106.25 -29.32
CA THR A 343 32.32 -107.48 -30.00
C THR A 343 33.09 -107.74 -31.29
N LEU A 344 33.32 -106.70 -32.11
CA LEU A 344 34.11 -106.78 -33.33
C LEU A 344 35.56 -107.19 -33.03
N ALA A 345 36.19 -106.57 -32.03
CA ALA A 345 37.53 -106.94 -31.60
C ALA A 345 37.62 -108.42 -31.19
N GLY A 346 36.66 -108.90 -30.40
CA GLY A 346 36.57 -110.33 -30.06
C GLY A 346 36.32 -111.24 -31.28
N GLY A 347 35.59 -110.78 -32.28
CA GLY A 347 35.43 -111.46 -33.57
C GLY A 347 36.74 -111.55 -34.37
N LEU A 348 37.50 -110.45 -34.45
CA LEU A 348 38.79 -110.41 -35.15
C LEU A 348 39.85 -111.30 -34.49
N VAL A 349 39.87 -111.37 -33.16
CA VAL A 349 40.72 -112.33 -32.43
C VAL A 349 40.39 -113.76 -32.84
N ARG A 350 39.10 -114.14 -32.82
CA ARG A 350 38.66 -115.48 -33.24
C ARG A 350 39.01 -115.77 -34.71
N LEU A 351 38.84 -114.80 -35.60
CA LEU A 351 39.20 -114.94 -37.02
C LEU A 351 40.70 -115.17 -37.20
N ARG A 352 41.54 -114.40 -36.50
CA ARG A 352 43.00 -114.57 -36.49
C ARG A 352 43.37 -115.96 -36.01
N ASP A 353 42.83 -116.40 -34.88
CA ASP A 353 43.14 -117.69 -34.28
C ASP A 353 42.74 -118.83 -35.23
N GLY A 354 41.57 -118.74 -35.88
CA GLY A 354 41.14 -119.67 -36.92
C GLY A 354 42.02 -119.66 -38.17
N ALA A 355 42.51 -118.50 -38.60
CA ALA A 355 43.46 -118.40 -39.72
C ALA A 355 44.82 -119.05 -39.38
N THR A 356 45.31 -118.89 -38.14
CA THR A 356 46.51 -119.59 -37.65
C THR A 356 46.32 -121.10 -37.63
N GLN A 357 45.15 -121.59 -37.19
CA GLN A 357 44.79 -123.02 -37.25
C GLN A 357 44.76 -123.54 -38.70
N LEU A 358 44.18 -122.80 -39.64
CA LEU A 358 44.17 -123.18 -41.04
C LEU A 358 45.59 -123.23 -41.63
N SER A 359 46.41 -122.22 -41.35
CA SER A 359 47.80 -122.16 -41.82
C SER A 359 48.63 -123.34 -41.29
N THR A 360 48.50 -123.66 -40.00
CA THR A 360 49.20 -124.80 -39.39
C THR A 360 48.76 -126.13 -40.01
N GLY A 361 47.46 -126.30 -40.29
CA GLY A 361 46.95 -127.50 -40.98
C GLY A 361 47.34 -127.62 -42.46
N LEU A 362 47.64 -126.52 -43.15
CA LEU A 362 48.15 -126.54 -44.54
C LEU A 362 49.67 -126.81 -44.62
N SER A 363 50.38 -126.80 -43.49
CA SER A 363 51.83 -126.99 -43.41
C SER A 363 52.24 -128.43 -43.10
N THR A 364 51.27 -129.34 -42.98
CA THR A 364 51.42 -130.78 -42.71
C THR A 364 50.99 -131.59 -43.92
#